data_AF-A0A2G2UW08-F1
#
_entry.id   AF-A0A2G2UW08-F1
#
_cell.length_a   1.000
_cell.length_b   1.000
_cell.length_c   1.000
_cell.angle_alpha   90.00
_cell.angle_beta   90.00
_cell.angle_gamma   90.00
#
_symmetry.space_group_name_H-M   'P 1'
#
loop_
_entity.id
_entity.type
_entity.pdbx_description
1 polymer ?
#
loop_
_entity_poly.entity_id
_entity_poly.type
_entity_poly.pdbx_seq_one_letter_code
_entity_poly.pdbx_strand_id
1 'polypeptide(L)'
;MILLRSMKSRVVDESDDEMSDVEDKEDEKGAFEEEEKPEIIESDIELDESDIVDPDNDEPQQMRDPSVEVTEESRDASQAAKSQAMEAISEVDCH
;
A
#
# COMPACT_ATOMS: atom_id res chain seq x y z
N MET A 1 -1.38 5.48 -40.48
CA MET A 1 -1.16 4.02 -40.59
C MET A 1 0.15 3.67 -39.92
N ILE A 2 0.13 3.20 -38.66
CA ILE A 2 1.30 2.58 -38.02
C ILE A 2 0.80 1.35 -37.25
N LEU A 3 0.86 0.24 -37.96
CA LEU A 3 1.30 -1.10 -37.58
C LEU A 3 0.97 -1.65 -36.18
N LEU A 4 0.03 -2.61 -36.14
CA LEU A 4 -0.08 -3.64 -35.10
C LEU A 4 1.29 -4.33 -34.91
N ARG A 5 1.84 -4.28 -33.69
CA ARG A 5 2.86 -5.22 -33.25
C ARG A 5 2.38 -6.00 -32.04
N SER A 6 1.92 -7.21 -32.35
CA SER A 6 2.07 -8.44 -31.58
C SER A 6 1.68 -8.40 -30.11
N MET A 7 0.56 -9.09 -29.82
CA MET A 7 0.45 -9.92 -28.63
C MET A 7 1.77 -10.66 -28.39
N LYS A 8 2.38 -10.45 -27.22
CA LYS A 8 3.33 -11.37 -26.62
C LYS A 8 2.82 -11.60 -25.22
N SER A 9 2.14 -12.74 -25.04
CA SER A 9 1.86 -13.33 -23.75
C SER A 9 3.12 -13.29 -22.91
N ARG A 10 3.10 -12.59 -21.78
CA ARG A 10 4.10 -12.82 -20.73
C ARG A 10 3.73 -14.16 -20.09
N VAL A 11 4.17 -15.24 -20.72
CA VAL A 11 4.31 -16.51 -20.02
C VAL A 11 5.37 -16.28 -18.95
N VAL A 12 4.98 -16.36 -17.69
CA VAL A 12 5.94 -16.55 -16.61
C VAL A 12 6.26 -18.04 -16.68
N ASP A 13 7.45 -18.33 -17.20
CA ASP A 13 8.06 -19.66 -17.21
C ASP A 13 8.27 -20.06 -15.75
N GLU A 14 7.58 -21.11 -15.31
CA GLU A 14 7.76 -21.72 -13.99
C GLU A 14 9.14 -22.40 -13.98
N SER A 15 10.15 -21.68 -13.49
CA SER A 15 11.42 -22.31 -13.08
C SER A 15 11.19 -22.97 -11.73
N ASP A 16 10.71 -24.21 -11.79
CA ASP A 16 10.79 -25.21 -10.71
C ASP A 16 12.25 -25.67 -10.59
N ASP A 17 13.04 -24.92 -9.82
CA ASP A 17 14.37 -25.34 -9.37
C ASP A 17 14.32 -25.57 -7.86
N GLU A 18 14.03 -26.82 -7.51
CA GLU A 18 14.60 -27.63 -6.43
C GLU A 18 14.96 -26.87 -5.13
N MET A 19 14.10 -27.02 -4.12
CA MET A 19 14.36 -26.67 -2.73
C MET A 19 15.54 -27.52 -2.19
N SER A 20 16.76 -27.09 -2.46
CA SER A 20 17.96 -27.61 -1.80
C SER A 20 17.94 -27.18 -0.34
N ASP A 21 17.48 -28.10 0.52
CA ASP A 21 17.79 -28.26 1.94
C ASP A 21 18.89 -27.31 2.46
N VAL A 22 18.48 -26.13 2.95
CA VAL A 22 19.36 -25.28 3.75
C VAL A 22 19.19 -25.75 5.17
N GLU A 23 20.07 -26.69 5.53
CA GLU A 23 20.28 -27.10 6.91
C GLU A 23 20.43 -25.86 7.81
N ASP A 24 19.74 -25.95 8.93
CA ASP A 24 19.76 -25.10 10.12
C ASP A 24 21.17 -24.55 10.38
N LYS A 25 21.46 -23.35 9.87
CA LYS A 25 22.57 -22.55 10.34
C LYS A 25 21.96 -21.50 11.24
N GLU A 26 21.99 -21.84 12.53
CA GLU A 26 21.94 -20.89 13.63
C GLU A 26 22.66 -19.61 13.20
N ASP A 27 21.93 -18.51 13.06
CA ASP A 27 22.51 -17.22 12.77
C ASP A 27 23.47 -16.89 13.91
N GLU A 28 24.75 -17.17 13.67
CA GLU A 28 25.89 -16.62 14.39
C GLU A 28 25.59 -15.13 14.56
N LYS A 29 25.41 -14.70 15.80
CA LYS A 29 25.20 -13.30 16.16
C LYS A 29 26.34 -12.50 15.55
N GLY A 30 26.07 -11.87 14.41
CA GLY A 30 26.95 -10.91 13.79
C GLY A 30 27.26 -9.85 14.84
N ALA A 31 28.53 -9.75 15.20
CA ALA A 31 29.04 -8.65 15.99
C ALA A 31 28.80 -7.36 15.21
N PHE A 32 27.66 -6.70 15.50
CA PHE A 32 27.51 -5.29 15.22
C PHE A 32 28.49 -4.60 16.18
N GLU A 33 29.60 -4.09 15.66
CA GLU A 33 30.44 -3.18 16.42
C GLU A 33 29.54 -2.11 17.00
N GLU A 34 29.49 -2.08 18.33
CA GLU A 34 28.69 -1.16 19.11
C GLU A 34 29.36 0.22 19.03
N GLU A 35 29.31 0.86 17.86
CA GLU A 35 29.46 2.32 17.79
C GLU A 35 28.40 2.88 18.74
N GLU A 36 28.86 3.60 19.79
CA GLU A 36 28.03 4.21 20.83
C GLU A 36 26.77 4.80 20.21
N LYS A 37 25.67 4.06 20.33
CA LYS A 37 24.37 4.54 19.87
C LYS A 37 24.10 5.78 20.71
N PRO A 38 23.76 6.93 20.09
CA PRO A 38 23.40 8.10 20.87
C PRO A 38 22.29 7.70 21.83
N GLU A 39 22.50 7.95 23.13
CA GLU A 39 21.49 7.70 24.14
C GLU A 39 20.20 8.40 23.70
N ILE A 40 19.11 7.63 23.56
CA ILE A 40 17.81 8.17 23.20
C ILE A 40 17.32 8.92 24.43
N ILE A 41 17.56 10.22 24.45
CA ILE A 41 17.05 11.13 25.49
C ILE A 41 15.55 11.27 25.25
N GLU A 42 14.75 10.86 26.23
CA GLU A 42 13.29 11.07 26.21
C GLU A 42 13.03 12.57 26.07
N SER A 43 12.29 12.95 25.03
CA SER A 43 12.00 14.35 24.75
C SER A 43 11.09 14.92 25.85
N ASP A 44 11.67 15.67 26.79
CA ASP A 44 10.97 16.41 27.85
C ASP A 44 10.32 17.69 27.28
N ILE A 45 9.48 17.51 26.26
CA ILE A 45 8.67 18.55 25.65
C ILE A 45 7.20 18.31 26.00
N GLU A 46 6.51 19.34 26.44
CA GLU A 46 5.06 19.29 26.63
C GLU A 46 4.40 19.25 25.24
N LEU A 47 3.55 18.25 24.99
CA LEU A 47 2.75 18.18 23.78
C LEU A 47 1.59 19.16 23.90
N ASP A 48 1.45 20.07 22.94
CA ASP A 48 0.30 20.97 22.87
C ASP A 48 -0.94 20.19 22.37
N GLU A 49 -2.05 20.34 23.09
CA GLU A 49 -3.32 19.65 22.80
C GLU A 49 -4.30 20.55 22.03
N SER A 50 -3.89 21.75 21.64
CA SER A 50 -4.80 22.77 21.09
C SER A 50 -5.47 22.40 19.75
N ASP A 51 -4.81 21.59 18.92
CA ASP A 51 -5.30 21.14 17.60
C ASP A 51 -5.93 19.73 17.64
N ILE A 52 -6.10 19.14 18.83
CA ILE A 52 -6.71 17.81 18.97
C ILE A 52 -8.24 17.95 18.84
N VAL A 53 -8.81 17.22 17.89
CA VAL A 53 -10.26 17.14 17.69
C VAL A 53 -10.77 15.80 18.24
N ASP A 54 -12.00 15.81 18.76
CA ASP A 54 -12.67 14.59 19.23
C ASP A 54 -12.80 13.54 18.11
N PRO A 55 -12.72 12.24 18.44
CA PRO A 55 -12.94 11.17 17.47
C PRO A 55 -14.34 11.23 16.86
N ASP A 56 -14.42 11.02 15.55
CA ASP A 56 -15.67 10.78 14.86
C ASP A 56 -16.22 9.39 15.23
N ASN A 57 -17.47 9.34 15.71
CA ASN A 57 -18.17 8.12 16.11
C ASN A 57 -19.30 7.77 15.14
N ASP A 58 -19.21 8.25 13.90
CA ASP A 58 -20.13 7.89 12.82
C ASP A 58 -20.05 6.40 12.45
N GLU A 59 -21.07 5.92 11.71
CA GLU A 59 -21.11 4.55 11.24
C GLU A 59 -19.88 4.24 10.35
N PRO A 60 -19.34 3.00 10.39
CA PRO A 60 -18.22 2.62 9.53
C PRO A 60 -18.53 2.88 8.05
N GLN A 61 -17.53 3.38 7.32
CA GLN A 61 -17.65 3.63 5.88
C GLN A 61 -18.00 2.34 5.11
N GLN A 62 -18.86 2.46 4.09
CA GLN A 62 -19.33 1.32 3.30
C GLN A 62 -18.22 0.76 2.39
N MET A 63 -17.62 -0.37 2.79
CA MET A 63 -16.49 -1.02 2.08
C MET A 63 -16.88 -2.05 1.00
N ARG A 64 -18.13 -2.02 0.51
CA ARG A 64 -18.72 -3.01 -0.43
C ARG A 64 -18.47 -4.47 0.00
N ASP A 65 -18.82 -5.43 -0.86
CA ASP A 65 -18.61 -6.87 -0.61
C ASP A 65 -17.34 -7.36 -1.31
N PRO A 66 -16.33 -7.86 -0.58
CA PRO A 66 -15.09 -8.38 -1.16
C PRO A 66 -15.26 -9.68 -1.95
N SER A 67 -16.41 -10.37 -1.84
CA SER A 67 -16.67 -11.64 -2.53
C SER A 67 -17.30 -11.45 -3.92
N VAL A 68 -17.69 -10.22 -4.27
CA VAL A 68 -18.32 -9.91 -5.56
C VAL A 68 -17.29 -10.03 -6.68
N GLU A 69 -17.66 -10.75 -7.75
CA GLU A 69 -16.84 -10.85 -8.94
C GLU A 69 -16.70 -9.50 -9.64
N VAL A 70 -15.46 -9.17 -10.01
CA VAL A 70 -15.15 -7.95 -10.76
C VAL A 70 -15.22 -8.24 -12.25
N THR A 71 -16.33 -7.84 -12.88
CA THR A 71 -16.51 -7.90 -14.34
C THR A 71 -15.81 -6.74 -15.05
N GLU A 72 -15.65 -6.81 -16.38
CA GLU A 72 -15.07 -5.70 -17.17
C GLU A 72 -15.92 -4.43 -17.07
N GLU A 73 -17.24 -4.56 -17.11
CA GLU A 73 -18.17 -3.43 -16.94
C GLU A 73 -18.01 -2.75 -15.57
N SER A 74 -17.86 -3.53 -14.49
CA SER A 74 -17.68 -2.95 -13.15
C SER A 74 -16.32 -2.24 -13.01
N ARG A 75 -15.29 -2.73 -13.71
CA ARG A 75 -13.98 -2.08 -13.78
C ARG A 75 -14.08 -0.72 -14.48
N ASP A 76 -14.72 -0.67 -15.64
CA ASP A 76 -14.87 0.57 -16.41
C ASP A 76 -15.71 1.61 -15.66
N ALA A 77 -16.84 1.17 -15.07
CA ALA A 77 -17.67 2.02 -14.23
C ALA A 77 -16.89 2.57 -13.01
N SER A 78 -16.06 1.74 -12.38
CA SER A 78 -15.23 2.17 -11.25
C SER A 78 -14.18 3.22 -11.64
N GLN A 79 -13.59 3.10 -12.84
CA GLN A 79 -12.64 4.10 -13.33
C GLN A 79 -13.33 5.43 -13.63
N ALA A 80 -14.51 5.41 -14.24
CA ALA A 80 -15.30 6.62 -14.49
C ALA A 80 -15.75 7.30 -13.18
N ALA A 81 -16.18 6.51 -12.18
CA ALA A 81 -16.54 7.04 -10.87
C ALA A 81 -15.32 7.64 -10.13
N LYS A 82 -14.14 7.01 -10.26
CA LYS A 82 -12.89 7.55 -9.71
C LYS A 82 -12.54 8.91 -10.32
N SER A 83 -12.63 9.07 -11.65
CA SER A 83 -12.35 10.36 -12.29
C SER A 83 -13.34 11.43 -11.82
N GLN A 84 -14.62 11.10 -11.72
CA GLN A 84 -15.63 12.02 -11.21
C GLN A 84 -15.37 12.45 -9.75
N ALA A 85 -14.96 11.52 -8.89
CA ALA A 85 -14.62 11.84 -7.51
C ALA A 85 -13.39 12.75 -7.42
N MET A 86 -12.37 12.53 -8.27
CA MET A 86 -11.20 13.41 -8.34
C MET A 86 -11.56 14.82 -8.81
N GLU A 87 -12.47 14.95 -9.77
CA GLU A 87 -13.00 16.25 -10.21
C GLU A 87 -13.73 16.97 -9.06
N ALA A 88 -14.60 16.27 -8.33
CA ALA A 88 -15.34 16.84 -7.20
C ALA A 88 -14.41 17.33 -6.07
N ILE A 89 -13.36 16.57 -5.72
CA ILE A 89 -12.37 17.00 -4.72
C ILE A 89 -11.72 18.33 -5.15
N SER A 90 -11.30 18.43 -6.42
CA SER A 90 -10.67 19.65 -6.93
C SER A 90 -11.59 20.88 -6.98
N GLU A 91 -12.90 20.68 -7.10
CA GLU A 91 -13.88 21.77 -7.05
C GLU A 91 -14.15 22.24 -5.61
N VAL A 92 -14.16 21.31 -4.64
CA VAL A 92 -14.44 21.62 -3.22
C VAL A 92 -13.28 22.38 -2.54
N ASP A 93 -12.03 22.09 -2.90
CA ASP A 93 -10.84 22.76 -2.32
C ASP A 93 -10.64 24.21 -2.84
N CYS A 94 -11.43 24.68 -3.82
CA CYS A 94 -11.27 26.01 -4.44
C CYS A 94 -12.23 27.11 -3.93
N HIS A 95 -12.92 26.92 -2.80
CA HIS A 95 -13.85 27.90 -2.23
C HIS A 95 -13.61 28.20 -0.75
#